data_AF-A0A821YNN7-F1
#
_entry.id   AF-A0A821YNN7-F1
#
_cell.length_a   1.000
_cell.length_b   1.000
_cell.length_c   1.000
_cell.angle_alpha   90.00
_cell.angle_beta   90.00
_cell.angle_gamma   90.00
#
_symmetry.space_group_name_H-M   'P 1'
#
loop_
_entity.id
_entity.type
_entity.pdbx_description
1 polymer ?
#
loop_
_entity_poly.entity_id
_entity_poly.type
_entity_poly.pdbx_seq_one_letter_code
_entity_poly.pdbx_strand_id
1 'polypeptide(L)'
;AAQSYYVTISGNDGNLGTTQSNAWRTIQKAASKATPGSTVYIGPGTYYETVTILVQGNATSGPITFTSLNPNIRPIISGARATVASSDGTLNLIYMQNKSYLRFVNLELTNLTKTECSGIRIVGGGTQIELRNLLIHHIRGGGETGGAMAITVYNKDQTKSRSGLIIDNCTLHDCQPAWSEALTLNGNVEQFQITNNRVYNMNNIGIDFIGGEIGMGALGARSGRCANNTVWNIHSVYDSSAAGIYVDGGSNITVEMNEVHHSDAGIEIGAENKGRIASKMTVRKNYIHHNDKVGLAFGGYDQNRGRVINSLFEANRLEYNDAKSTGSGEIVVSYASNNSVYLNIVKPSTKNIILYADPSGGLKNVFDRQIYYPNGVKATQNAAQSYYVTISGNDGNLGTTQSNAWRSIQKAASQAIPGSTVYIGPGTYYETVTILVQGDATSGPITFTSLDPNIRPIISGARATVASSDGTLNLIYMENKSYLRFVNLELTNLTNTECSGIRIIGGGTQIELRNLLIHRIRGGGETGGAMAITVYNKDQTKSRSGLIIDSCTLHDCQPAWSEALTLNGNVEQFQITNNRVYNMNNIGIDFIGMY
;
A
#
# COMPACT_ATOMS: atom_id res chain seq x y z
N ALA A 1 5.82 -49.93 -22.13
CA ALA A 1 6.97 -49.02 -21.91
C ALA A 1 6.59 -47.64 -22.42
N ALA A 2 7.11 -46.57 -21.79
CA ALA A 2 6.90 -45.21 -22.28
C ALA A 2 7.56 -45.04 -23.66
N GLN A 3 6.79 -44.56 -24.64
CA GLN A 3 7.29 -44.34 -26.01
C GLN A 3 8.24 -43.14 -26.04
N SER A 4 9.33 -43.24 -26.79
CA SER A 4 10.20 -42.09 -27.09
C SER A 4 9.95 -41.60 -28.51
N TYR A 5 9.93 -40.27 -28.67
CA TYR A 5 9.87 -39.58 -29.95
C TYR A 5 11.08 -38.65 -30.10
N TYR A 6 11.47 -38.35 -31.34
CA TYR A 6 12.63 -37.54 -31.67
C TYR A 6 12.26 -36.45 -32.68
N VAL A 7 12.76 -35.23 -32.45
CA VAL A 7 12.61 -34.07 -33.34
C VAL A 7 14.01 -33.54 -33.65
N THR A 8 14.35 -33.30 -34.91
CA THR A 8 15.64 -32.71 -35.32
C THR A 8 15.45 -31.75 -36.50
N ILE A 9 16.30 -30.74 -36.64
CA ILE A 9 16.22 -29.77 -37.75
C ILE A 9 16.36 -30.43 -39.15
N SER A 10 17.04 -31.57 -39.23
CA SER A 10 17.21 -32.38 -40.45
C SER A 10 16.14 -33.48 -40.61
N GLY A 11 15.18 -33.56 -39.68
CA GLY A 11 14.12 -34.57 -39.69
C GLY A 11 13.09 -34.34 -40.81
N ASN A 12 12.08 -35.20 -40.84
CA ASN A 12 10.96 -35.12 -41.79
C ASN A 12 9.64 -35.41 -41.06
N ASP A 13 8.65 -34.54 -41.17
CA ASP A 13 7.35 -34.73 -40.50
C ASP A 13 6.48 -35.86 -41.10
N GLY A 14 6.90 -36.45 -42.22
CA GLY A 14 6.37 -37.71 -42.74
C GLY A 14 6.87 -38.95 -41.99
N ASN A 15 7.92 -38.82 -41.17
CA ASN A 15 8.48 -39.90 -40.38
C ASN A 15 7.57 -40.31 -39.21
N LEU A 16 7.86 -41.46 -38.59
CA LEU A 16 7.19 -41.93 -37.37
C LEU A 16 7.72 -41.26 -36.10
N GLY A 17 8.93 -40.70 -36.13
CA GLY A 17 9.53 -40.00 -34.99
C GLY A 17 10.10 -40.94 -33.92
N THR A 18 10.10 -42.25 -34.11
CA THR A 18 10.41 -43.23 -33.05
C THR A 18 11.91 -43.52 -32.85
N THR A 19 12.77 -43.02 -33.73
CA THR A 19 14.25 -43.07 -33.62
C THR A 19 14.84 -41.74 -34.07
N GLN A 20 16.11 -41.45 -33.72
CA GLN A 20 16.79 -40.23 -34.18
C GLN A 20 16.93 -40.15 -35.71
N SER A 21 17.24 -41.28 -36.38
CA SER A 21 17.34 -41.34 -37.85
C SER A 21 15.98 -41.21 -38.55
N ASN A 22 14.88 -41.47 -37.83
CA ASN A 22 13.50 -41.32 -38.28
C ASN A 22 12.81 -40.16 -37.52
N ALA A 23 13.56 -39.13 -37.13
CA ALA A 23 13.01 -38.02 -36.35
C ALA A 23 12.02 -37.18 -37.17
N TRP A 24 11.05 -36.57 -36.47
CA TRP A 24 10.24 -35.48 -37.03
C TRP A 24 11.10 -34.24 -37.25
N ARG A 25 10.65 -33.36 -38.15
CA ARG A 25 11.32 -32.08 -38.42
C ARG A 25 10.92 -31.01 -37.41
N THR A 26 9.64 -30.98 -37.04
CA THR A 26 9.06 -29.87 -36.28
C THR A 26 8.65 -30.27 -34.86
N ILE A 27 8.75 -29.32 -33.94
CA ILE A 27 8.21 -29.46 -32.58
C ILE A 27 6.68 -29.49 -32.65
N GLN A 28 6.06 -28.74 -33.58
CA GLN A 28 4.61 -28.80 -33.80
C GLN A 28 4.12 -30.21 -34.14
N LYS A 29 4.87 -31.00 -34.93
CA LYS A 29 4.52 -32.40 -35.21
C LYS A 29 4.44 -33.22 -33.93
N ALA A 30 5.42 -33.08 -33.04
CA ALA A 30 5.42 -33.75 -31.75
C ALA A 30 4.25 -33.28 -30.86
N ALA A 31 4.02 -31.97 -30.80
CA ALA A 31 2.91 -31.35 -30.08
C ALA A 31 1.52 -31.77 -30.58
N SER A 32 1.44 -32.41 -31.75
CA SER A 32 0.22 -32.91 -32.37
C SER A 32 0.06 -34.44 -32.30
N LYS A 33 1.13 -35.19 -32.01
CA LYS A 33 1.16 -36.66 -32.16
C LYS A 33 1.70 -37.44 -30.96
N ALA A 34 2.48 -36.81 -30.09
CA ALA A 34 3.00 -37.50 -28.91
C ALA A 34 1.85 -38.07 -28.04
N THR A 35 2.08 -39.25 -27.47
CA THR A 35 1.09 -40.00 -26.72
C THR A 35 1.31 -39.87 -25.22
N PRO A 36 0.29 -40.04 -24.35
CA PRO A 36 0.44 -39.95 -22.90
C PRO A 36 1.62 -40.79 -22.36
N GLY A 37 2.36 -40.24 -21.40
CA GLY A 37 3.55 -40.86 -20.81
C GLY A 37 4.80 -40.88 -21.70
N SER A 38 4.73 -40.39 -22.94
CA SER A 38 5.89 -40.38 -23.84
C SER A 38 6.90 -39.28 -23.50
N THR A 39 8.14 -39.47 -23.98
CA THR A 39 9.18 -38.43 -23.97
C THR A 39 9.53 -38.03 -25.40
N VAL A 40 9.50 -36.74 -25.69
CA VAL A 40 9.91 -36.12 -26.94
C VAL A 40 11.30 -35.51 -26.73
N TYR A 41 12.31 -36.09 -27.37
CA TYR A 41 13.67 -35.58 -27.39
C TYR A 41 13.89 -34.65 -28.58
N ILE A 42 14.24 -33.40 -28.31
CA ILE A 42 14.43 -32.35 -29.31
C ILE A 42 15.94 -32.13 -29.50
N GLY A 43 16.42 -32.44 -30.70
CA GLY A 43 17.81 -32.30 -31.10
C GLY A 43 18.29 -30.84 -31.11
N PRO A 44 19.61 -30.61 -31.06
CA PRO A 44 20.17 -29.26 -31.09
C PRO A 44 19.81 -28.54 -32.40
N GLY A 45 19.58 -27.23 -32.29
CA GLY A 45 19.25 -26.37 -33.43
C GLY A 45 18.25 -25.28 -33.07
N THR A 46 18.03 -24.38 -34.03
CA THR A 46 17.02 -23.32 -33.93
C THR A 46 15.77 -23.69 -34.71
N TYR A 47 14.66 -23.77 -34.00
CA TYR A 47 13.32 -24.04 -34.51
C TYR A 47 12.55 -22.73 -34.57
N TYR A 48 12.34 -22.21 -35.77
CA TYR A 48 11.54 -21.01 -36.00
C TYR A 48 10.06 -21.37 -36.04
N GLU A 49 9.50 -21.68 -34.86
CA GLU A 49 8.15 -22.19 -34.71
C GLU A 49 7.37 -21.41 -33.65
N THR A 50 6.06 -21.35 -33.84
CA THR A 50 5.07 -21.08 -32.79
C THR A 50 4.29 -22.36 -32.58
N VAL A 51 4.39 -22.96 -31.40
CA VAL A 51 3.94 -24.32 -31.12
C VAL A 51 2.63 -24.28 -30.34
N THR A 52 1.58 -24.86 -30.90
CA THR A 52 0.32 -25.12 -30.20
C THR A 52 0.29 -26.57 -29.72
N ILE A 53 0.17 -26.75 -28.41
CA ILE A 53 0.10 -28.07 -27.79
C ILE A 53 -1.31 -28.64 -27.92
N LEU A 54 -1.46 -29.70 -28.72
CA LEU A 54 -2.73 -30.39 -28.94
C LEU A 54 -2.84 -31.67 -28.13
N VAL A 55 -1.72 -32.22 -27.69
CA VAL A 55 -1.61 -33.44 -26.88
C VAL A 55 -1.64 -33.15 -25.38
N GLN A 56 -1.86 -34.17 -24.57
CA GLN A 56 -1.70 -34.12 -23.12
C GLN A 56 -1.42 -35.51 -22.56
N GLY A 57 -0.80 -35.57 -21.38
CA GLY A 57 -0.68 -36.81 -20.62
C GLY A 57 -1.98 -37.16 -19.89
N ASN A 58 -1.90 -38.11 -18.97
CA ASN A 58 -3.00 -38.45 -18.06
C ASN A 58 -2.47 -39.06 -16.76
N ALA A 59 -3.36 -39.27 -15.79
CA ALA A 59 -3.00 -39.82 -14.47
C ALA A 59 -2.38 -41.23 -14.55
N THR A 60 -2.84 -42.07 -15.48
CA THR A 60 -2.41 -43.48 -15.58
C THR A 60 -1.04 -43.62 -16.23
N SER A 61 -0.81 -42.91 -17.34
CA SER A 61 0.44 -43.01 -18.14
C SER A 61 1.47 -41.98 -17.73
N GLY A 62 1.07 -40.93 -17.01
CA GLY A 62 1.92 -39.80 -16.64
C GLY A 62 2.00 -38.70 -17.72
N PRO A 63 2.88 -37.71 -17.50
CA PRO A 63 3.01 -36.55 -18.36
C PRO A 63 3.70 -36.88 -19.69
N ILE A 64 3.38 -36.10 -20.73
CA ILE A 64 4.22 -36.03 -21.93
C ILE A 64 5.37 -35.06 -21.63
N THR A 65 6.61 -35.52 -21.79
CA THR A 65 7.81 -34.72 -21.53
C THR A 65 8.44 -34.24 -22.82
N PHE A 66 8.56 -32.94 -23.04
CA PHE A 66 9.36 -32.33 -24.10
C PHE A 66 10.70 -31.91 -23.50
N THR A 67 11.80 -32.46 -23.99
CA THR A 67 13.13 -32.22 -23.43
C THR A 67 14.21 -32.16 -24.50
N SER A 68 15.32 -31.49 -24.22
CA SER A 68 16.53 -31.56 -25.06
C SER A 68 16.99 -33.01 -25.23
N LEU A 69 17.39 -33.38 -26.44
CA LEU A 69 18.05 -34.66 -26.73
C LEU A 69 19.42 -34.75 -26.03
N ASN A 70 20.16 -33.65 -25.97
CA ASN A 70 21.41 -33.52 -25.24
C ASN A 70 21.21 -32.58 -24.04
N PRO A 71 21.40 -33.03 -22.78
CA PRO A 71 21.18 -32.20 -21.60
C PRO A 71 22.10 -30.96 -21.52
N ASN A 72 23.22 -30.96 -22.24
CA ASN A 72 24.17 -29.84 -22.27
C ASN A 72 23.90 -28.85 -23.42
N ILE A 73 22.96 -29.14 -24.32
CA ILE A 73 22.65 -28.29 -25.47
C ILE A 73 21.14 -28.05 -25.54
N ARG A 74 20.71 -26.81 -25.29
CA ARG A 74 19.31 -26.42 -25.39
C ARG A 74 18.91 -26.28 -26.85
N PRO A 75 17.86 -26.97 -27.32
CA PRO A 75 17.19 -26.59 -28.55
C PRO A 75 16.51 -25.22 -28.37
N ILE A 76 16.57 -24.39 -29.40
CA ILE A 76 16.08 -23.00 -29.36
C ILE A 76 14.76 -22.93 -30.11
N ILE A 77 13.68 -22.51 -29.45
CA ILE A 77 12.42 -22.13 -30.08
C ILE A 77 12.46 -20.62 -30.27
N SER A 78 12.51 -20.15 -31.52
CA SER A 78 12.74 -18.73 -31.82
C SER A 78 11.60 -18.08 -32.56
N GLY A 79 11.16 -16.93 -32.04
CA GLY A 79 10.15 -16.07 -32.66
C GLY A 79 10.68 -15.17 -33.78
N ALA A 80 11.98 -15.22 -34.12
CA ALA A 80 12.62 -14.24 -35.00
C ALA A 80 12.04 -14.19 -36.42
N ARG A 81 11.34 -15.26 -36.84
CA ARG A 81 10.67 -15.37 -38.15
C ARG A 81 9.14 -15.46 -38.02
N ALA A 82 8.60 -15.22 -36.83
CA ALA A 82 7.19 -15.40 -36.55
C ALA A 82 6.37 -14.23 -37.15
N THR A 83 5.41 -14.56 -37.99
CA THR A 83 4.43 -13.64 -38.57
C THR A 83 3.12 -13.73 -37.78
N VAL A 84 2.45 -12.60 -37.54
CA VAL A 84 1.16 -12.57 -36.85
C VAL A 84 0.08 -13.15 -37.76
N ALA A 85 -0.67 -14.14 -37.28
CA ALA A 85 -1.84 -14.68 -37.95
C ALA A 85 -3.17 -14.22 -37.31
N SER A 86 -3.15 -13.66 -36.10
CA SER A 86 -4.34 -13.23 -35.39
C SER A 86 -4.68 -11.76 -35.63
N SER A 87 -5.97 -11.44 -35.67
CA SER A 87 -6.46 -10.07 -35.82
C SER A 87 -6.19 -9.18 -34.61
N ASP A 88 -5.91 -9.78 -33.44
CA ASP A 88 -5.62 -9.09 -32.18
C ASP A 88 -4.12 -8.84 -31.93
N GLY A 89 -3.23 -9.32 -32.83
CA GLY A 89 -1.79 -9.16 -32.67
C GLY A 89 -1.10 -10.17 -31.74
N THR A 90 -1.85 -11.06 -31.09
CA THR A 90 -1.34 -12.04 -30.12
C THR A 90 -0.53 -13.17 -30.76
N LEU A 91 0.69 -13.43 -30.25
CA LEU A 91 1.50 -14.59 -30.69
C LEU A 91 2.26 -15.23 -29.53
N ASN A 92 2.42 -16.55 -29.53
CA ASN A 92 3.14 -17.26 -28.46
C ASN A 92 4.10 -18.30 -29.02
N LEU A 93 5.27 -18.48 -28.41
CA LEU A 93 6.20 -19.55 -28.84
C LEU A 93 5.67 -20.92 -28.44
N ILE A 94 5.10 -21.05 -27.24
CA ILE A 94 4.34 -22.23 -26.82
C ILE A 94 2.97 -21.78 -26.30
N TYR A 95 1.91 -22.33 -26.88
CA TYR A 95 0.53 -22.11 -26.45
C TYR A 95 -0.13 -23.40 -25.98
N MET A 96 -0.77 -23.33 -24.82
CA MET A 96 -1.53 -24.42 -24.20
C MET A 96 -2.92 -23.93 -23.80
N GLN A 97 -3.97 -24.62 -24.23
CA GLN A 97 -5.35 -24.34 -23.79
C GLN A 97 -5.99 -25.60 -23.20
N ASN A 98 -6.45 -25.51 -21.96
CA ASN A 98 -7.14 -26.58 -21.24
C ASN A 98 -6.38 -27.93 -21.24
N LYS A 99 -5.03 -27.88 -21.16
CA LYS A 99 -4.16 -29.07 -21.14
C LYS A 99 -3.74 -29.45 -19.73
N SER A 100 -3.43 -30.73 -19.53
CA SER A 100 -2.91 -31.27 -18.27
C SER A 100 -1.73 -32.23 -18.52
N TYR A 101 -0.98 -32.58 -17.48
CA TYR A 101 0.07 -33.62 -17.55
C TYR A 101 1.07 -33.39 -18.68
N LEU A 102 1.75 -32.23 -18.65
CA LEU A 102 2.80 -31.87 -19.60
C LEU A 102 4.03 -31.41 -18.84
N ARG A 103 5.21 -31.74 -19.36
CA ARG A 103 6.48 -31.30 -18.83
C ARG A 103 7.36 -30.75 -19.95
N PHE A 104 7.91 -29.55 -19.76
CA PHE A 104 8.90 -28.94 -20.66
C PHE A 104 10.20 -28.77 -19.89
N VAL A 105 11.30 -29.35 -20.40
CA VAL A 105 12.59 -29.41 -19.70
C VAL A 105 13.73 -28.99 -20.61
N ASN A 106 14.63 -28.15 -20.11
CA ASN A 106 15.91 -27.85 -20.77
C ASN A 106 15.77 -27.31 -22.21
N LEU A 107 14.85 -26.37 -22.41
CA LEU A 107 14.64 -25.67 -23.69
C LEU A 107 15.05 -24.21 -23.58
N GLU A 108 15.34 -23.58 -24.71
CA GLU A 108 15.51 -22.13 -24.84
C GLU A 108 14.37 -21.55 -25.68
N LEU A 109 13.80 -20.43 -25.24
CA LEU A 109 12.71 -19.72 -25.93
C LEU A 109 13.11 -18.25 -26.07
N THR A 110 13.18 -17.74 -27.31
CA THR A 110 13.72 -16.38 -27.51
C THR A 110 13.23 -15.64 -28.75
N ASN A 111 13.57 -14.34 -28.81
CA ASN A 111 13.45 -13.46 -29.97
C ASN A 111 12.02 -13.33 -30.50
N LEU A 112 11.04 -13.16 -29.60
CA LEU A 112 9.67 -12.87 -29.99
C LEU A 112 9.35 -11.41 -29.68
N THR A 113 9.06 -10.62 -30.71
CA THR A 113 8.62 -9.23 -30.57
C THR A 113 7.32 -9.04 -31.32
N LYS A 114 6.25 -8.71 -30.59
CA LYS A 114 4.89 -8.46 -31.07
C LYS A 114 4.17 -7.50 -30.13
N THR A 115 3.03 -6.95 -30.55
CA THR A 115 2.19 -6.10 -29.71
C THR A 115 1.80 -6.83 -28.43
N GLU A 116 1.27 -8.04 -28.58
CA GLU A 116 0.88 -8.94 -27.48
C GLU A 116 1.54 -10.30 -27.69
N CYS A 117 2.31 -10.80 -26.73
CA CYS A 117 2.91 -12.12 -26.87
C CYS A 117 3.29 -12.82 -25.57
N SER A 118 3.66 -14.09 -25.68
CA SER A 118 4.35 -14.77 -24.59
C SER A 118 5.38 -15.79 -25.08
N GLY A 119 6.42 -16.02 -24.28
CA GLY A 119 7.27 -17.20 -24.45
C GLY A 119 6.43 -18.48 -24.29
N ILE A 120 5.76 -18.60 -23.14
CA ILE A 120 4.82 -19.68 -22.86
C ILE A 120 3.49 -19.08 -22.37
N ARG A 121 2.38 -19.38 -23.05
CA ARG A 121 1.03 -18.99 -22.64
C ARG A 121 0.18 -20.22 -22.34
N ILE A 122 -0.34 -20.29 -21.12
CA ILE A 122 -1.24 -21.35 -20.62
C ILE A 122 -2.59 -20.72 -20.32
N VAL A 123 -3.66 -21.22 -20.96
CA VAL A 123 -5.02 -20.71 -20.80
C VAL A 123 -5.96 -21.80 -20.30
N GLY A 124 -6.79 -21.45 -19.33
CA GLY A 124 -7.87 -22.30 -18.83
C GLY A 124 -7.46 -23.39 -17.85
N GLY A 125 -8.46 -24.13 -17.36
CA GLY A 125 -8.31 -25.14 -16.32
C GLY A 125 -7.51 -26.38 -16.75
N GLY A 126 -7.05 -27.16 -15.77
CA GLY A 126 -6.22 -28.35 -15.98
C GLY A 126 -5.20 -28.53 -14.87
N THR A 127 -4.50 -29.66 -14.85
CA THR A 127 -3.60 -30.03 -13.75
C THR A 127 -2.22 -30.49 -14.22
N GLN A 128 -1.22 -30.49 -13.33
CA GLN A 128 0.08 -31.13 -13.54
C GLN A 128 0.84 -30.62 -14.78
N ILE A 129 1.10 -29.31 -14.82
CA ILE A 129 2.00 -28.72 -15.83
C ILE A 129 3.32 -28.38 -15.17
N GLU A 130 4.43 -28.79 -15.77
CA GLU A 130 5.77 -28.57 -15.25
C GLU A 130 6.64 -27.84 -16.30
N LEU A 131 7.18 -26.69 -15.93
CA LEU A 131 8.17 -25.94 -16.69
C LEU A 131 9.47 -25.98 -15.89
N ARG A 132 10.48 -26.70 -16.38
CA ARG A 132 11.70 -26.96 -15.61
C ARG A 132 12.94 -26.61 -16.38
N ASN A 133 13.87 -25.93 -15.72
CA ASN A 133 15.17 -25.64 -16.31
C ASN A 133 15.01 -25.01 -17.70
N LEU A 134 14.16 -23.99 -17.86
CA LEU A 134 13.98 -23.28 -19.13
C LEU A 134 14.83 -22.01 -19.16
N LEU A 135 15.31 -21.64 -20.34
CA LEU A 135 15.93 -20.33 -20.59
C LEU A 135 14.98 -19.53 -21.48
N ILE A 136 14.43 -18.42 -20.99
CA ILE A 136 13.48 -17.59 -21.75
C ILE A 136 13.97 -16.15 -21.74
N HIS A 137 14.17 -15.56 -22.92
CA HIS A 137 14.72 -14.21 -23.00
C HIS A 137 14.34 -13.49 -24.29
N HIS A 138 14.46 -12.16 -24.31
CA HIS A 138 14.10 -11.33 -25.47
C HIS A 138 12.66 -11.55 -25.97
N ILE A 139 11.72 -11.67 -25.03
CA ILE A 139 10.27 -11.61 -25.30
C ILE A 139 9.84 -10.15 -25.07
N ARG A 140 9.31 -9.48 -26.10
CA ARG A 140 9.17 -8.00 -26.10
C ARG A 140 7.82 -7.53 -26.66
N GLY A 141 7.19 -6.60 -25.94
CA GLY A 141 5.82 -6.11 -26.16
C GLY A 141 5.74 -4.75 -26.84
N GLY A 142 4.51 -4.31 -27.15
CA GLY A 142 4.22 -3.08 -27.88
C GLY A 142 4.03 -1.80 -27.04
N GLY A 143 4.16 -1.86 -25.71
CA GLY A 143 3.86 -0.72 -24.83
C GLY A 143 2.42 -0.76 -24.31
N GLU A 144 1.70 0.36 -24.28
CA GLU A 144 0.33 0.46 -23.71
C GLU A 144 -0.73 -0.41 -24.40
N THR A 145 -0.46 -0.84 -25.64
CA THR A 145 -1.43 -1.57 -26.47
C THR A 145 -1.26 -3.09 -26.43
N GLY A 146 -0.29 -3.62 -25.65
CA GLY A 146 -0.12 -5.05 -25.43
C GLY A 146 1.15 -5.41 -24.63
N GLY A 147 1.08 -6.54 -23.93
CA GLY A 147 2.12 -7.09 -23.05
C GLY A 147 2.94 -8.22 -23.69
N ALA A 148 4.11 -8.51 -23.11
CA ALA A 148 4.99 -9.58 -23.60
C ALA A 148 5.66 -10.38 -22.48
N MET A 149 4.88 -11.24 -21.86
CA MET A 149 5.29 -12.00 -20.70
C MET A 149 6.20 -13.17 -21.12
N ALA A 150 7.25 -13.46 -20.36
CA ALA A 150 8.04 -14.66 -20.59
C ALA A 150 7.18 -15.92 -20.37
N ILE A 151 6.39 -15.93 -19.29
CA ILE A 151 5.41 -16.97 -18.98
C ILE A 151 4.10 -16.33 -18.50
N THR A 152 2.97 -16.65 -19.15
CA THR A 152 1.63 -16.26 -18.68
C THR A 152 0.78 -17.49 -18.41
N VAL A 153 0.09 -17.49 -17.28
CA VAL A 153 -0.98 -18.45 -16.98
C VAL A 153 -2.26 -17.67 -16.67
N TYR A 154 -3.29 -17.88 -17.49
CA TYR A 154 -4.54 -17.17 -17.38
C TYR A 154 -5.73 -18.13 -17.26
N ASN A 155 -6.53 -17.98 -16.22
CA ASN A 155 -7.75 -18.77 -16.06
C ASN A 155 -8.92 -17.99 -15.48
N LYS A 156 -9.81 -17.50 -16.34
CA LYS A 156 -11.06 -16.86 -15.90
C LYS A 156 -12.17 -17.83 -15.45
N ASP A 157 -12.07 -19.12 -15.79
CA ASP A 157 -13.11 -20.10 -15.48
C ASP A 157 -13.19 -20.36 -13.96
N GLN A 158 -14.31 -20.00 -13.35
CA GLN A 158 -14.54 -20.12 -11.90
C GLN A 158 -14.95 -21.54 -11.47
N THR A 159 -15.20 -22.44 -12.41
CA THR A 159 -15.64 -23.83 -12.15
C THR A 159 -14.52 -24.85 -12.33
N LYS A 160 -13.48 -24.51 -13.10
CA LYS A 160 -12.36 -25.40 -13.40
C LYS A 160 -11.05 -24.69 -13.13
N SER A 161 -10.39 -25.02 -12.03
CA SER A 161 -9.11 -24.41 -11.68
C SER A 161 -7.97 -24.92 -12.55
N ARG A 162 -6.92 -24.10 -12.64
CA ARG A 162 -5.58 -24.51 -13.05
C ARG A 162 -4.81 -24.89 -11.79
N SER A 163 -4.44 -26.14 -11.63
CA SER A 163 -3.76 -26.63 -10.42
C SER A 163 -2.48 -27.41 -10.69
N GLY A 164 -1.64 -27.61 -9.68
CA GLY A 164 -0.42 -28.42 -9.81
C GLY A 164 0.56 -27.88 -10.85
N LEU A 165 0.65 -26.56 -10.97
CA LEU A 165 1.63 -25.89 -11.83
C LEU A 165 2.97 -25.83 -11.11
N ILE A 166 4.04 -26.27 -11.77
CA ILE A 166 5.42 -26.14 -11.27
C ILE A 166 6.23 -25.36 -12.29
N ILE A 167 6.84 -24.26 -11.86
CA ILE A 167 7.84 -23.50 -12.63
C ILE A 167 9.11 -23.49 -11.78
N ASP A 168 10.08 -24.30 -12.19
CA ASP A 168 11.22 -24.64 -11.33
C ASP A 168 12.56 -24.54 -12.06
N ASN A 169 13.53 -23.88 -11.42
CA ASN A 169 14.89 -23.72 -11.94
C ASN A 169 14.96 -23.06 -13.34
N CYS A 170 13.98 -22.22 -13.70
CA CYS A 170 14.00 -21.46 -14.95
C CYS A 170 14.80 -20.17 -14.82
N THR A 171 15.35 -19.69 -15.93
CA THR A 171 15.99 -18.38 -16.04
C THR A 171 15.22 -17.54 -17.06
N LEU A 172 14.65 -16.43 -16.60
CA LEU A 172 13.91 -15.47 -17.41
C LEU A 172 14.71 -14.16 -17.41
N HIS A 173 15.12 -13.65 -18.58
CA HIS A 173 15.88 -12.41 -18.63
C HIS A 173 15.75 -11.59 -19.90
N ASP A 174 16.07 -10.29 -19.82
CA ASP A 174 16.07 -9.36 -20.95
C ASP A 174 14.73 -9.35 -21.72
N CYS A 175 13.62 -9.53 -20.99
CA CYS A 175 12.27 -9.43 -21.53
C CYS A 175 11.71 -8.03 -21.28
N GLN A 176 10.79 -7.62 -22.15
CA GLN A 176 10.08 -6.37 -22.06
C GLN A 176 8.58 -6.66 -21.96
N PRO A 177 8.07 -7.10 -20.80
CA PRO A 177 6.65 -7.38 -20.59
C PRO A 177 5.73 -6.17 -20.82
N ALA A 178 6.29 -4.97 -20.99
CA ALA A 178 5.56 -3.72 -21.16
C ALA A 178 4.65 -3.47 -19.97
N TRP A 179 3.38 -3.12 -20.16
CA TRP A 179 2.46 -2.87 -19.03
C TRP A 179 1.99 -4.15 -18.31
N SER A 180 2.47 -5.33 -18.71
CA SER A 180 2.23 -6.60 -18.01
C SER A 180 3.48 -7.04 -17.22
N GLU A 181 3.54 -8.29 -16.80
CA GLU A 181 4.56 -8.84 -15.89
C GLU A 181 5.31 -10.00 -16.56
N ALA A 182 6.54 -10.26 -16.16
CA ALA A 182 7.38 -11.24 -16.86
C ALA A 182 6.93 -12.69 -16.62
N LEU A 183 6.58 -13.03 -15.37
CA LEU A 183 5.98 -14.32 -14.98
C LEU A 183 4.66 -14.05 -14.23
N THR A 184 3.53 -14.32 -14.89
CA THR A 184 2.21 -13.96 -14.34
C THR A 184 1.32 -15.19 -14.17
N LEU A 185 0.72 -15.34 -13.00
CA LEU A 185 -0.42 -16.23 -12.76
C LEU A 185 -1.68 -15.40 -12.47
N ASN A 186 -2.68 -15.46 -13.34
CA ASN A 186 -3.87 -14.63 -13.26
C ASN A 186 -5.18 -15.45 -13.28
N GLY A 187 -6.04 -15.20 -12.29
CA GLY A 187 -7.36 -15.80 -12.16
C GLY A 187 -7.36 -17.09 -11.35
N ASN A 188 -8.26 -18.04 -11.66
CA ASN A 188 -8.48 -19.28 -10.90
C ASN A 188 -7.33 -20.28 -11.09
N VAL A 189 -6.19 -19.95 -10.50
CA VAL A 189 -4.94 -20.71 -10.47
C VAL A 189 -4.63 -21.05 -9.01
N GLU A 190 -4.42 -22.32 -8.69
CA GLU A 190 -4.17 -22.75 -7.32
C GLU A 190 -3.10 -23.83 -7.20
N GLN A 191 -2.59 -24.08 -5.99
CA GLN A 191 -1.68 -25.20 -5.71
C GLN A 191 -0.45 -25.22 -6.65
N PHE A 192 0.15 -24.04 -6.84
CA PHE A 192 1.30 -23.84 -7.71
C PHE A 192 2.61 -23.75 -6.92
N GLN A 193 3.72 -24.00 -7.61
CA GLN A 193 5.09 -23.84 -7.09
C GLN A 193 5.93 -23.06 -8.11
N ILE A 194 6.40 -21.88 -7.71
CA ILE A 194 7.35 -21.05 -8.46
C ILE A 194 8.66 -21.06 -7.68
N THR A 195 9.60 -21.93 -8.05
CA THR A 195 10.78 -22.21 -7.23
C THR A 195 12.11 -22.16 -7.94
N ASN A 196 13.16 -21.75 -7.25
CA ASN A 196 14.54 -21.82 -7.75
C ASN A 196 14.78 -21.04 -9.06
N ASN A 197 13.92 -20.09 -9.42
CA ASN A 197 14.02 -19.36 -10.68
C ASN A 197 14.92 -18.13 -10.54
N ARG A 198 15.54 -17.73 -11.65
CA ARG A 198 16.24 -16.45 -11.81
C ARG A 198 15.43 -15.56 -12.73
N VAL A 199 14.99 -14.40 -12.27
CA VAL A 199 14.17 -13.46 -13.05
C VAL A 199 14.83 -12.10 -13.00
N TYR A 200 15.32 -11.60 -14.14
CA TYR A 200 16.10 -10.36 -14.13
C TYR A 200 16.09 -9.56 -15.43
N ASN A 201 16.50 -8.30 -15.36
CA ASN A 201 16.52 -7.37 -16.50
C ASN A 201 15.14 -7.28 -17.18
N MET A 202 14.13 -6.91 -16.40
CA MET A 202 12.76 -6.73 -16.89
C MET A 202 12.40 -5.24 -16.92
N ASN A 203 11.63 -4.83 -17.94
CA ASN A 203 11.18 -3.44 -18.06
C ASN A 203 9.86 -3.13 -17.31
N ASN A 204 9.36 -4.09 -16.53
CA ASN A 204 8.23 -3.98 -15.60
C ASN A 204 8.26 -5.18 -14.62
N ILE A 205 7.18 -5.45 -13.88
CA ILE A 205 7.06 -6.43 -12.79
C ILE A 205 7.67 -7.81 -13.14
N GLY A 206 8.41 -8.38 -12.18
CA GLY A 206 9.12 -9.64 -12.34
C GLY A 206 8.22 -10.88 -12.25
N ILE A 207 7.63 -11.11 -11.08
CA ILE A 207 6.74 -12.24 -10.78
C ILE A 207 5.45 -11.69 -10.19
N ASP A 208 4.28 -12.12 -10.69
CA ASP A 208 2.99 -11.67 -10.17
C ASP A 208 1.95 -12.80 -9.99
N PHE A 209 1.15 -12.67 -8.95
CA PHE A 209 0.06 -13.54 -8.54
C PHE A 209 -1.25 -12.75 -8.42
N ILE A 210 -2.00 -12.71 -9.51
CA ILE A 210 -3.18 -11.87 -9.67
C ILE A 210 -4.45 -12.61 -9.26
N GLY A 211 -5.16 -12.03 -8.29
CA GLY A 211 -6.50 -12.41 -7.86
C GLY A 211 -7.48 -11.25 -7.73
N GLY A 212 -7.02 -10.01 -7.84
CA GLY A 212 -7.82 -8.79 -7.67
C GLY A 212 -8.36 -8.17 -8.97
N GLU A 213 -7.88 -8.57 -10.14
CA GLU A 213 -8.17 -7.85 -11.38
C GLU A 213 -9.68 -7.74 -11.71
N ILE A 214 -10.07 -6.60 -12.28
CA ILE A 214 -11.43 -6.37 -12.77
C ILE A 214 -11.71 -7.31 -13.94
N GLY A 215 -12.89 -7.93 -13.96
CA GLY A 215 -13.27 -8.90 -14.98
C GLY A 215 -12.79 -10.33 -14.69
N MET A 216 -11.92 -10.52 -13.69
CA MET A 216 -11.69 -11.84 -13.10
C MET A 216 -12.78 -12.13 -12.07
N GLY A 217 -13.22 -13.38 -11.97
CA GLY A 217 -14.24 -13.79 -11.01
C GLY A 217 -13.76 -13.68 -9.55
N ALA A 218 -14.44 -14.39 -8.64
CA ALA A 218 -14.08 -14.34 -7.21
C ALA A 218 -12.80 -15.14 -6.88
N LEU A 219 -12.51 -16.18 -7.67
CA LEU A 219 -11.35 -17.06 -7.48
C LEU A 219 -10.14 -16.53 -8.23
N GLY A 220 -9.22 -15.94 -7.46
CA GLY A 220 -7.90 -15.52 -7.89
C GLY A 220 -6.78 -16.54 -7.62
N ALA A 221 -5.54 -16.13 -7.90
CA ALA A 221 -4.34 -16.92 -7.62
C ALA A 221 -4.25 -17.22 -6.11
N ARG A 222 -4.11 -18.51 -5.75
CA ARG A 222 -4.16 -18.91 -4.34
C ARG A 222 -3.43 -20.20 -3.99
N SER A 223 -3.23 -20.45 -2.69
CA SER A 223 -2.75 -21.73 -2.18
C SER A 223 -1.44 -22.20 -2.84
N GLY A 224 -0.56 -21.27 -3.17
CA GLY A 224 0.68 -21.52 -3.90
C GLY A 224 1.93 -21.18 -3.10
N ARG A 225 3.09 -21.51 -3.65
CA ARG A 225 4.40 -21.28 -3.04
C ARG A 225 5.35 -20.63 -4.03
N CYS A 226 5.88 -19.46 -3.68
CA CYS A 226 6.93 -18.75 -4.41
C CYS A 226 8.20 -18.78 -3.55
N ALA A 227 9.19 -19.61 -3.88
CA ALA A 227 10.32 -19.82 -2.98
C ALA A 227 11.68 -20.06 -3.62
N ASN A 228 12.75 -19.62 -2.97
CA ASN A 228 14.14 -19.77 -3.44
C ASN A 228 14.40 -19.13 -4.81
N ASN A 229 13.62 -18.14 -5.22
CA ASN A 229 13.88 -17.40 -6.45
C ASN A 229 14.87 -16.25 -6.18
N THR A 230 15.69 -15.92 -7.18
CA THR A 230 16.51 -14.71 -7.19
C THR A 230 15.94 -13.77 -8.24
N VAL A 231 15.49 -12.58 -7.82
CA VAL A 231 14.81 -11.60 -8.68
C VAL A 231 15.53 -10.26 -8.60
N TRP A 232 15.96 -9.70 -9.72
CA TRP A 232 16.70 -8.44 -9.70
C TRP A 232 16.68 -7.61 -10.97
N ASN A 233 17.04 -6.33 -10.87
CA ASN A 233 17.06 -5.41 -12.00
C ASN A 233 15.71 -5.38 -12.72
N ILE A 234 14.66 -5.15 -11.94
CA ILE A 234 13.28 -5.05 -12.38
C ILE A 234 12.88 -3.58 -12.29
N HIS A 235 12.79 -2.92 -13.44
CA HIS A 235 12.56 -1.48 -13.52
C HIS A 235 11.47 -1.15 -14.53
N SER A 236 10.36 -0.61 -14.05
CA SER A 236 9.33 -0.03 -14.90
C SER A 236 9.90 1.19 -15.62
N VAL A 237 9.92 1.13 -16.94
CA VAL A 237 10.25 2.28 -17.80
C VAL A 237 9.10 3.28 -17.91
N TYR A 238 7.97 3.03 -17.24
CA TYR A 238 6.74 3.81 -17.36
C TYR A 238 6.48 4.70 -16.14
N ASP A 239 6.57 4.14 -14.95
CA ASP A 239 6.18 4.79 -13.68
C ASP A 239 7.14 4.47 -12.51
N SER A 240 8.19 3.70 -12.80
CA SER A 240 9.16 3.21 -11.82
C SER A 240 8.50 2.49 -10.63
N SER A 241 7.40 1.75 -10.84
CA SER A 241 6.66 1.07 -9.76
C SER A 241 6.85 -0.46 -9.75
N ALA A 242 7.73 -1.02 -10.59
CA ALA A 242 7.80 -2.46 -10.78
C ALA A 242 8.34 -3.21 -9.55
N ALA A 243 7.48 -4.00 -8.91
CA ALA A 243 7.91 -4.94 -7.89
C ALA A 243 8.68 -6.12 -8.49
N GLY A 244 9.72 -6.57 -7.80
CA GLY A 244 10.37 -7.84 -8.13
C GLY A 244 9.40 -9.01 -8.00
N ILE A 245 8.71 -9.09 -6.85
CA ILE A 245 7.62 -10.06 -6.63
C ILE A 245 6.38 -9.30 -6.18
N TYR A 246 5.28 -9.48 -6.91
CA TYR A 246 3.99 -8.90 -6.63
C TYR A 246 2.93 -9.95 -6.33
N VAL A 247 1.95 -9.57 -5.50
CA VAL A 247 0.69 -10.28 -5.31
C VAL A 247 -0.41 -9.23 -5.39
N ASP A 248 -1.12 -9.15 -6.51
CA ASP A 248 -2.33 -8.32 -6.60
C ASP A 248 -3.59 -9.10 -6.21
N GLY A 249 -3.98 -9.03 -4.94
CA GLY A 249 -5.26 -9.62 -4.49
C GLY A 249 -5.27 -11.15 -4.41
N GLY A 250 -4.10 -11.81 -4.49
CA GLY A 250 -3.96 -13.25 -4.26
C GLY A 250 -4.22 -13.66 -2.79
N SER A 251 -4.41 -14.96 -2.54
CA SER A 251 -4.72 -15.43 -1.17
C SER A 251 -4.05 -16.76 -0.80
N ASN A 252 -3.71 -16.95 0.48
CA ASN A 252 -3.10 -18.19 0.98
C ASN A 252 -1.81 -18.58 0.20
N ILE A 253 -0.99 -17.61 -0.20
CA ILE A 253 0.27 -17.85 -0.90
C ILE A 253 1.43 -17.67 0.08
N THR A 254 2.39 -18.58 0.03
CA THR A 254 3.66 -18.48 0.77
C THR A 254 4.74 -17.93 -0.14
N VAL A 255 5.30 -16.77 0.20
CA VAL A 255 6.46 -16.15 -0.47
C VAL A 255 7.65 -16.26 0.48
N GLU A 256 8.57 -17.19 0.23
CA GLU A 256 9.64 -17.49 1.19
C GLU A 256 11.02 -17.78 0.61
N MET A 257 12.07 -17.42 1.36
CA MET A 257 13.46 -17.73 0.97
C MET A 257 13.86 -17.17 -0.40
N ASN A 258 13.18 -16.13 -0.89
CA ASN A 258 13.57 -15.44 -2.11
C ASN A 258 14.62 -14.37 -1.82
N GLU A 259 15.45 -14.07 -2.80
CA GLU A 259 16.35 -12.92 -2.83
C GLU A 259 15.82 -11.91 -3.85
N VAL A 260 15.54 -10.68 -3.42
CA VAL A 260 15.00 -9.62 -4.29
C VAL A 260 15.78 -8.32 -4.13
N HIS A 261 16.40 -7.85 -5.21
CA HIS A 261 17.28 -6.68 -5.13
C HIS A 261 17.37 -5.82 -6.39
N HIS A 262 17.84 -4.58 -6.24
CA HIS A 262 18.07 -3.65 -7.36
C HIS A 262 16.85 -3.55 -8.29
N SER A 263 15.65 -3.52 -7.72
CA SER A 263 14.38 -3.35 -8.42
C SER A 263 13.69 -2.08 -7.95
N ASP A 264 12.67 -1.58 -8.65
CA ASP A 264 11.93 -0.39 -8.20
C ASP A 264 11.36 -0.60 -6.78
N ALA A 265 10.66 -1.73 -6.60
CA ALA A 265 10.23 -2.24 -5.30
C ALA A 265 10.67 -3.71 -5.15
N GLY A 266 10.93 -4.14 -3.91
CA GLY A 266 11.33 -5.51 -3.62
C GLY A 266 10.15 -6.49 -3.74
N ILE A 267 9.46 -6.71 -2.61
CA ILE A 267 8.26 -7.54 -2.55
C ILE A 267 7.07 -6.65 -2.21
N GLU A 268 6.01 -6.74 -2.99
CA GLU A 268 4.76 -6.05 -2.71
C GLU A 268 3.60 -7.05 -2.57
N ILE A 269 2.82 -6.92 -1.50
CA ILE A 269 1.55 -7.61 -1.31
C ILE A 269 0.45 -6.56 -1.43
N GLY A 270 -0.18 -6.48 -2.59
CA GLY A 270 -1.16 -5.47 -2.94
C GLY A 270 -2.58 -6.02 -3.07
N ALA A 271 -3.50 -5.09 -3.26
CA ALA A 271 -4.83 -5.35 -3.78
C ALA A 271 -5.32 -4.06 -4.44
N GLU A 272 -5.20 -3.97 -5.75
CA GLU A 272 -5.35 -2.70 -6.47
C GLU A 272 -6.80 -2.28 -6.68
N ASN A 273 -7.73 -3.21 -6.52
CA ASN A 273 -9.12 -3.03 -6.90
C ASN A 273 -10.05 -2.95 -5.69
N LYS A 274 -10.93 -1.95 -5.67
CA LYS A 274 -11.90 -1.72 -4.59
C LYS A 274 -12.71 -2.98 -4.32
N GLY A 275 -12.82 -3.37 -3.05
CA GLY A 275 -13.57 -4.56 -2.64
C GLY A 275 -12.83 -5.88 -2.83
N ARG A 276 -11.60 -5.86 -3.36
CA ARG A 276 -10.72 -7.03 -3.40
C ARG A 276 -9.86 -7.11 -2.15
N ILE A 277 -9.48 -8.34 -1.81
CA ILE A 277 -8.76 -8.64 -0.58
C ILE A 277 -7.62 -9.59 -0.91
N ALA A 278 -6.39 -9.18 -0.62
CA ALA A 278 -5.29 -10.13 -0.45
C ALA A 278 -5.29 -10.63 1.00
N SER A 279 -5.23 -11.94 1.21
CA SER A 279 -5.34 -12.47 2.58
C SER A 279 -4.63 -13.78 2.82
N LYS A 280 -4.33 -14.05 4.10
CA LYS A 280 -3.64 -15.28 4.54
C LYS A 280 -2.28 -15.44 3.85
N MET A 281 -1.64 -14.34 3.52
CA MET A 281 -0.31 -14.35 2.90
C MET A 281 0.72 -14.71 3.96
N THR A 282 1.71 -15.52 3.59
CA THR A 282 2.89 -15.79 4.44
C THR A 282 4.14 -15.34 3.70
N VAL A 283 4.68 -14.19 4.06
CA VAL A 283 5.91 -13.64 3.48
C VAL A 283 7.03 -13.82 4.49
N ARG A 284 7.92 -14.79 4.28
CA ARG A 284 8.92 -15.12 5.32
C ARG A 284 10.29 -15.49 4.83
N LYS A 285 11.32 -15.20 5.63
CA LYS A 285 12.71 -15.62 5.37
C LYS A 285 13.25 -15.14 4.01
N ASN A 286 12.68 -14.09 3.44
CA ASN A 286 13.20 -13.49 2.21
C ASN A 286 14.35 -12.54 2.54
N TYR A 287 15.31 -12.42 1.62
CA TYR A 287 16.37 -11.43 1.66
C TYR A 287 16.06 -10.33 0.63
N ILE A 288 15.73 -9.14 1.10
CA ILE A 288 15.21 -8.05 0.28
C ILE A 288 16.14 -6.85 0.46
N HIS A 289 16.87 -6.45 -0.57
CA HIS A 289 17.92 -5.45 -0.37
C HIS A 289 18.21 -4.57 -1.58
N HIS A 290 18.69 -3.35 -1.33
CA HIS A 290 19.13 -2.44 -2.40
C HIS A 290 18.08 -2.18 -3.49
N ASN A 291 16.79 -2.24 -3.15
CA ASN A 291 15.73 -1.81 -4.05
C ASN A 291 15.60 -0.28 -4.02
N ASP A 292 15.23 0.31 -5.15
CA ASP A 292 15.26 1.75 -5.38
C ASP A 292 14.34 2.52 -4.45
N LYS A 293 13.11 2.02 -4.22
CA LYS A 293 12.08 2.68 -3.40
C LYS A 293 11.84 1.99 -2.08
N VAL A 294 11.41 0.72 -2.11
CA VAL A 294 10.97 0.01 -0.89
C VAL A 294 11.41 -1.45 -0.91
N GLY A 295 11.70 -1.99 0.27
CA GLY A 295 11.96 -3.41 0.44
C GLY A 295 10.66 -4.21 0.38
N LEU A 296 9.82 -4.06 1.40
CA LEU A 296 8.55 -4.77 1.54
C LEU A 296 7.38 -3.79 1.62
N ALA A 297 6.48 -3.81 0.64
CA ALA A 297 5.24 -3.05 0.68
C ALA A 297 4.04 -3.98 0.91
N PHE A 298 3.08 -3.55 1.72
CA PHE A 298 1.78 -4.23 1.79
C PHE A 298 0.60 -3.30 2.07
N GLY A 299 -0.51 -3.58 1.39
CA GLY A 299 -1.75 -2.80 1.44
C GLY A 299 -2.13 -2.27 0.07
N GLY A 300 -3.42 -1.96 -0.15
CA GLY A 300 -3.80 -1.13 -1.29
C GLY A 300 -3.23 0.28 -1.13
N TYR A 301 -2.80 0.92 -2.21
CA TYR A 301 -2.08 2.19 -2.12
C TYR A 301 -2.92 3.37 -1.59
N ASP A 302 -4.25 3.25 -1.52
CA ASP A 302 -5.13 4.22 -0.86
C ASP A 302 -6.45 3.55 -0.37
N GLN A 303 -7.29 4.31 0.34
CA GLN A 303 -8.57 3.84 0.90
C GLN A 303 -9.64 3.42 -0.11
N ASN A 304 -9.50 3.81 -1.38
CA ASN A 304 -10.38 3.42 -2.47
C ASN A 304 -9.94 2.11 -3.14
N ARG A 305 -8.82 1.52 -2.72
CA ARG A 305 -8.28 0.26 -3.24
C ARG A 305 -8.69 -0.94 -2.39
N GLY A 306 -8.20 -2.11 -2.79
CA GLY A 306 -8.38 -3.35 -2.04
C GLY A 306 -7.52 -3.37 -0.78
N ARG A 307 -7.75 -4.35 0.09
CA ARG A 307 -7.10 -4.42 1.41
C ARG A 307 -6.28 -5.70 1.58
N VAL A 308 -5.15 -5.60 2.26
CA VAL A 308 -4.38 -6.77 2.72
C VAL A 308 -4.77 -7.10 4.15
N ILE A 309 -5.22 -8.34 4.42
CA ILE A 309 -5.64 -8.75 5.76
C ILE A 309 -5.13 -10.12 6.20
N ASN A 310 -5.10 -10.35 7.52
CA ASN A 310 -4.84 -11.67 8.12
C ASN A 310 -3.58 -12.35 7.57
N SER A 311 -2.54 -11.56 7.30
CA SER A 311 -1.30 -12.01 6.68
C SER A 311 -0.12 -11.91 7.65
N LEU A 312 0.91 -12.71 7.40
CA LEU A 312 2.10 -12.87 8.23
C LEU A 312 3.35 -12.48 7.45
N PHE A 313 4.12 -11.54 7.98
CA PHE A 313 5.38 -11.05 7.44
C PHE A 313 6.50 -11.35 8.46
N GLU A 314 7.18 -12.47 8.27
CA GLU A 314 7.99 -13.13 9.32
C GLU A 314 9.47 -13.32 8.94
N ALA A 315 10.39 -12.96 9.82
CA ALA A 315 11.80 -13.35 9.70
C ALA A 315 12.47 -13.00 8.35
N ASN A 316 11.99 -11.94 7.69
CA ASN A 316 12.62 -11.41 6.49
C ASN A 316 13.84 -10.55 6.89
N ARG A 317 14.83 -10.48 6.01
CA ARG A 317 16.00 -9.61 6.13
C ARG A 317 15.89 -8.51 5.10
N LEU A 318 15.64 -7.29 5.55
CA LEU A 318 15.48 -6.09 4.73
C LEU A 318 16.68 -5.17 4.92
N GLU A 319 17.45 -4.91 3.87
CA GLU A 319 18.68 -4.12 3.97
C GLU A 319 18.88 -3.12 2.84
N TYR A 320 19.10 -1.86 3.19
CA TYR A 320 19.50 -0.80 2.27
C TYR A 320 18.54 -0.61 1.09
N ASN A 321 17.25 -0.90 1.30
CA ASN A 321 16.20 -0.51 0.40
C ASN A 321 15.93 1.00 0.54
N ASP A 322 15.11 1.54 -0.36
CA ASP A 322 15.02 2.99 -0.55
C ASP A 322 16.39 3.58 -0.97
N ALA A 323 17.06 2.88 -1.89
CA ALA A 323 18.38 3.27 -2.38
C ALA A 323 18.36 4.61 -3.12
N LYS A 324 17.22 4.99 -3.72
CA LYS A 324 17.00 6.31 -4.35
C LYS A 324 16.45 7.37 -3.40
N SER A 325 16.32 7.09 -2.10
CA SER A 325 15.92 8.06 -1.09
C SER A 325 14.54 8.71 -1.36
N THR A 326 13.58 7.94 -1.84
CA THR A 326 12.20 8.36 -2.13
C THR A 326 11.38 8.64 -0.88
N GLY A 327 11.83 8.16 0.28
CA GLY A 327 11.13 8.34 1.56
C GLY A 327 10.25 7.17 1.95
N SER A 328 10.27 6.07 1.18
CA SER A 328 9.46 4.88 1.41
C SER A 328 10.07 3.95 2.47
N GLY A 329 11.41 3.94 2.59
CA GLY A 329 12.13 3.12 3.57
C GLY A 329 12.11 1.62 3.31
N GLU A 330 12.37 0.84 4.36
CA GLU A 330 12.46 -0.62 4.26
C GLU A 330 11.10 -1.31 4.13
N ILE A 331 10.08 -0.81 4.86
CA ILE A 331 8.73 -1.38 4.88
C ILE A 331 7.70 -0.27 4.61
N VAL A 332 6.75 -0.52 3.72
CA VAL A 332 5.57 0.33 3.49
C VAL A 332 4.30 -0.41 3.90
N VAL A 333 3.44 0.26 4.66
CA VAL A 333 2.09 -0.21 5.01
C VAL A 333 1.07 0.81 4.57
N SER A 334 0.20 0.44 3.64
CA SER A 334 -0.86 1.34 3.16
C SER A 334 -2.23 0.86 3.68
N TYR A 335 -3.17 0.52 2.81
CA TYR A 335 -4.49 0.03 3.18
C TYR A 335 -4.45 -1.46 3.56
N ALA A 336 -4.12 -1.75 4.83
CA ALA A 336 -3.90 -3.10 5.36
C ALA A 336 -4.46 -3.26 6.78
N SER A 337 -4.95 -4.44 7.16
CA SER A 337 -5.45 -4.66 8.53
C SER A 337 -5.33 -6.06 9.10
N ASN A 338 -5.21 -6.16 10.43
CA ASN A 338 -5.09 -7.45 11.14
C ASN A 338 -3.94 -8.32 10.61
N ASN A 339 -2.83 -7.71 10.20
CA ASN A 339 -1.63 -8.42 9.78
C ASN A 339 -0.61 -8.48 10.92
N SER A 340 0.24 -9.51 10.90
CA SER A 340 1.33 -9.70 11.86
C SER A 340 2.67 -9.53 11.15
N VAL A 341 3.49 -8.60 11.63
CA VAL A 341 4.84 -8.35 11.16
C VAL A 341 5.80 -8.70 12.29
N TYR A 342 6.61 -9.74 12.09
CA TYR A 342 7.24 -10.48 13.18
C TYR A 342 8.69 -10.88 12.88
N LEU A 343 9.62 -10.72 13.83
CA LEU A 343 11.02 -11.18 13.73
C LEU A 343 11.83 -10.72 12.51
N ASN A 344 11.42 -9.67 11.79
CA ASN A 344 12.21 -9.21 10.65
C ASN A 344 13.48 -8.49 11.14
N ILE A 345 14.55 -8.66 10.39
CA ILE A 345 15.80 -7.91 10.53
C ILE A 345 15.73 -6.75 9.54
N VAL A 346 15.82 -5.52 10.03
CA VAL A 346 15.65 -4.32 9.21
C VAL A 346 16.85 -3.38 9.39
N LYS A 347 17.51 -3.09 8.28
CA LYS A 347 18.70 -2.25 8.21
C LYS A 347 18.51 -1.18 7.12
N PRO A 348 18.10 0.05 7.47
CA PRO A 348 17.73 1.05 6.47
C PRO A 348 18.92 1.58 5.68
N SER A 349 18.62 2.20 4.53
CA SER A 349 19.56 3.04 3.77
C SER A 349 19.97 4.30 4.53
N THR A 350 20.77 5.16 3.91
CA THR A 350 21.30 6.40 4.51
C THR A 350 20.23 7.39 4.96
N LYS A 351 18.99 7.28 4.47
CA LYS A 351 17.84 8.07 4.96
C LYS A 351 17.31 7.60 6.30
N ASN A 352 17.74 6.42 6.75
CA ASN A 352 17.39 5.82 8.04
C ASN A 352 15.87 5.59 8.23
N ILE A 353 15.10 5.35 7.17
CA ILE A 353 13.65 5.10 7.25
C ILE A 353 13.40 3.58 7.29
N ILE A 354 12.92 3.09 8.43
CA ILE A 354 12.58 1.68 8.63
C ILE A 354 11.18 1.33 8.12
N LEU A 355 10.21 2.20 8.36
CA LEU A 355 8.78 1.91 8.14
C LEU A 355 8.07 3.19 7.75
N TYR A 356 7.38 3.17 6.62
CA TYR A 356 6.34 4.13 6.26
C TYR A 356 4.97 3.49 6.45
N ALA A 357 4.05 4.15 7.14
CA ALA A 357 2.68 3.67 7.32
C ALA A 357 1.70 4.79 6.96
N ASP A 358 0.78 4.52 6.03
CA ASP A 358 -0.30 5.44 5.64
C ASP A 358 -1.29 5.60 6.81
N PRO A 359 -1.47 6.83 7.33
CA PRO A 359 -2.39 7.11 8.44
C PRO A 359 -3.85 6.76 8.16
N SER A 360 -4.24 6.70 6.88
CA SER A 360 -5.63 6.48 6.45
C SER A 360 -6.01 5.00 6.28
N GLY A 361 -5.04 4.08 6.33
CA GLY A 361 -5.25 2.70 5.86
C GLY A 361 -4.85 1.55 6.78
N GLY A 362 -3.95 1.76 7.74
CA GLY A 362 -3.41 0.71 8.60
C GLY A 362 -4.20 0.47 9.89
N LEU A 363 -5.10 -0.51 9.95
CA LEU A 363 -5.85 -0.85 11.18
C LEU A 363 -5.36 -2.17 11.81
N LYS A 364 -4.98 -2.17 13.09
CA LYS A 364 -4.68 -3.40 13.85
C LYS A 364 -3.57 -4.27 13.23
N ASN A 365 -2.62 -3.68 12.50
CA ASN A 365 -1.40 -4.39 12.10
C ASN A 365 -0.45 -4.44 13.30
N VAL A 366 0.06 -5.62 13.66
CA VAL A 366 0.90 -5.83 14.83
C VAL A 366 2.34 -6.00 14.39
N PHE A 367 3.21 -5.09 14.80
CA PHE A 367 4.66 -5.19 14.62
C PHE A 367 5.30 -5.62 15.94
N ASP A 368 5.89 -6.81 15.97
CA ASP A 368 6.47 -7.38 17.19
C ASP A 368 7.84 -8.03 16.95
N ARG A 369 8.72 -8.01 17.97
CA ARG A 369 10.07 -8.60 18.01
C ARG A 369 10.93 -8.36 16.75
N GLN A 370 10.83 -7.17 16.16
CA GLN A 370 11.70 -6.76 15.05
C GLN A 370 13.12 -6.46 15.55
N ILE A 371 14.14 -6.78 14.75
CA ILE A 371 15.54 -6.44 15.02
C ILE A 371 15.94 -5.28 14.11
N TYR A 372 16.26 -4.13 14.69
CA TYR A 372 16.71 -2.93 13.97
C TYR A 372 18.20 -2.70 14.18
N TYR A 373 18.97 -2.56 13.10
CA TYR A 373 20.39 -2.23 13.19
C TYR A 373 20.59 -0.73 13.47
N PRO A 374 21.61 -0.35 14.26
CA PRO A 374 21.76 1.01 14.79
C PRO A 374 21.95 2.04 13.67
N ASN A 375 21.35 3.21 13.89
CA ASN A 375 21.09 4.34 12.98
C ASN A 375 19.74 4.34 12.27
N GLY A 376 19.00 3.23 12.23
CA GLY A 376 17.65 3.22 11.68
C GLY A 376 16.62 3.91 12.58
N VAL A 377 15.94 4.93 12.05
CA VAL A 377 14.77 5.52 12.69
C VAL A 377 13.58 4.64 12.36
N LYS A 378 12.92 4.07 13.39
CA LYS A 378 11.51 3.71 13.22
C LYS A 378 10.78 5.02 12.92
N ALA A 379 10.41 5.27 11.67
CA ALA A 379 9.38 6.25 11.37
C ALA A 379 8.00 5.66 11.75
N THR A 380 7.89 5.09 12.95
CA THR A 380 6.61 4.99 13.65
C THR A 380 6.36 6.36 14.25
N GLN A 381 5.33 7.05 13.81
CA GLN A 381 4.78 8.22 14.49
C GLN A 381 4.14 7.85 15.84
N ASN A 382 4.91 7.25 16.74
CA ASN A 382 4.63 7.25 18.18
C ASN A 382 5.78 7.91 18.96
N ALA A 383 6.57 8.73 18.29
CA ALA A 383 7.05 9.96 18.92
C ALA A 383 6.03 11.04 18.52
N ALA A 384 5.46 11.75 19.50
CA ALA A 384 4.52 12.84 19.28
C ALA A 384 4.95 13.70 18.08
N GLN A 385 4.26 13.56 16.93
CA GLN A 385 4.66 14.32 15.75
C GLN A 385 4.44 15.79 16.03
N SER A 386 5.48 16.57 15.75
CA SER A 386 5.46 18.01 15.94
C SER A 386 5.06 18.67 14.63
N TYR A 387 3.96 19.40 14.63
CA TYR A 387 3.60 20.31 13.55
C TYR A 387 3.98 21.73 13.93
N TYR A 388 4.22 22.57 12.93
CA TYR A 388 4.62 23.95 13.12
C TYR A 388 3.70 24.86 12.31
N VAL A 389 3.21 25.92 12.95
CA VAL A 389 2.43 27.00 12.34
C VAL A 389 3.20 28.29 12.54
N THR A 390 3.41 29.09 11.48
CA THR A 390 4.05 30.41 11.58
C THR A 390 3.38 31.39 10.62
N ILE A 391 3.39 32.69 10.94
CA ILE A 391 2.81 33.75 10.10
C ILE A 391 3.43 33.83 8.68
N SER A 392 4.67 33.37 8.52
CA SER A 392 5.40 33.30 7.24
C SER A 392 5.29 31.93 6.55
N GLY A 393 4.57 30.98 7.13
CA GLY A 393 4.39 29.64 6.59
C GLY A 393 3.55 29.59 5.32
N ASN A 394 3.31 28.38 4.81
CA ASN A 394 2.47 28.12 3.65
C ASN A 394 1.61 26.86 3.91
N ASP A 395 0.29 26.93 3.71
CA ASP A 395 -0.61 25.80 3.96
C ASP A 395 -0.52 24.66 2.92
N GLY A 396 0.26 24.85 1.86
CA GLY A 396 0.71 23.79 0.95
C GLY A 396 1.87 22.96 1.50
N ASN A 397 2.49 23.39 2.61
CA ASN A 397 3.57 22.66 3.27
C ASN A 397 3.06 21.44 4.04
N LEU A 398 3.99 20.56 4.43
CA LEU A 398 3.73 19.40 5.28
C LEU A 398 3.61 19.76 6.77
N GLY A 399 4.14 20.91 7.19
CA GLY A 399 4.03 21.39 8.57
C GLY A 399 4.97 20.70 9.56
N THR A 400 5.84 19.79 9.12
CA THR A 400 6.62 18.89 10.01
C THR A 400 7.94 19.49 10.53
N THR A 401 8.30 20.71 10.09
CA THR A 401 9.46 21.47 10.60
C THR A 401 9.13 22.96 10.59
N GLN A 402 9.85 23.80 11.37
CA GLN A 402 9.62 25.25 11.37
C GLN A 402 9.83 25.90 9.99
N SER A 403 10.83 25.46 9.23
CA SER A 403 11.09 25.95 7.86
C SER A 403 10.03 25.50 6.84
N ASN A 404 9.24 24.48 7.18
CA ASN A 404 8.14 23.96 6.38
C ASN A 404 6.81 24.15 7.12
N ALA A 405 6.68 25.19 7.94
CA ALA A 405 5.49 25.42 8.75
C ALA A 405 4.26 25.71 7.87
N TRP A 406 3.09 25.34 8.38
CA TRP A 406 1.81 25.85 7.88
C TRP A 406 1.69 27.34 8.19
N ARG A 407 0.85 28.02 7.40
CA ARG A 407 0.56 29.43 7.58
C ARG A 407 -0.54 29.66 8.61
N SER A 408 -1.57 28.81 8.59
CA SER A 408 -2.78 28.99 9.40
C SER A 408 -2.90 27.98 10.53
N ILE A 409 -3.50 28.42 11.64
CA ILE A 409 -3.89 27.51 12.73
C ILE A 409 -5.03 26.62 12.26
N GLN A 410 -5.91 27.12 11.38
CA GLN A 410 -6.97 26.32 10.77
C GLN A 410 -6.43 25.12 10.00
N LYS A 411 -5.31 25.25 9.27
CA LYS A 411 -4.68 24.11 8.58
C LYS A 411 -4.30 23.02 9.59
N ALA A 412 -3.73 23.38 10.73
CA ALA A 412 -3.41 22.43 11.79
C ALA A 412 -4.67 21.81 12.42
N ALA A 413 -5.68 22.63 12.70
CA ALA A 413 -6.98 22.19 13.22
C ALA A 413 -7.76 21.26 12.27
N SER A 414 -7.36 21.21 11.00
CA SER A 414 -7.92 20.33 9.97
C SER A 414 -7.09 19.07 9.70
N GLN A 415 -5.82 19.01 10.09
CA GLN A 415 -4.87 17.98 9.61
C GLN A 415 -4.03 17.31 10.70
N ALA A 416 -3.89 17.90 11.89
CA ALA A 416 -3.12 17.30 12.96
C ALA A 416 -3.70 15.92 13.36
N ILE A 417 -2.82 14.96 13.62
CA ILE A 417 -3.21 13.59 13.96
C ILE A 417 -3.19 13.35 15.48
N PRO A 418 -3.92 12.34 16.00
CA PRO A 418 -3.90 12.01 17.43
C PRO A 418 -2.50 11.90 18.05
N GLY A 419 -2.33 12.39 19.27
CA GLY A 419 -1.04 12.39 19.98
C GLY A 419 0.00 13.42 19.50
N SER A 420 -0.28 14.19 18.44
CA SER A 420 0.64 15.21 17.94
C SER A 420 0.69 16.49 18.79
N THR A 421 1.75 17.27 18.64
CA THR A 421 1.87 18.62 19.18
C THR A 421 1.99 19.63 18.05
N VAL A 422 1.12 20.63 18.01
CA VAL A 422 1.18 21.76 17.09
C VAL A 422 1.84 22.94 17.81
N TYR A 423 3.06 23.27 17.41
CA TYR A 423 3.79 24.45 17.87
C TYR A 423 3.44 25.67 17.02
N ILE A 424 2.85 26.68 17.64
CA ILE A 424 2.43 27.91 16.99
C ILE A 424 3.45 29.01 17.28
N GLY A 425 4.12 29.46 16.22
CA GLY A 425 5.14 30.51 16.27
C GLY A 425 4.58 31.87 16.66
N PRO A 426 5.40 32.78 17.22
CA PRO A 426 5.01 34.13 17.56
C PRO A 426 4.33 34.87 16.40
N GLY A 427 3.31 35.66 16.72
CA GLY A 427 2.59 36.48 15.76
C GLY A 427 1.11 36.60 16.08
N THR A 428 0.42 37.40 15.27
CA THR A 428 -1.04 37.57 15.33
C THR A 428 -1.70 36.86 14.15
N TYR A 429 -2.51 35.85 14.46
CA TYR A 429 -3.31 35.06 13.54
C TYR A 429 -4.74 35.60 13.55
N TYR A 430 -5.16 36.20 12.45
CA TYR A 430 -6.52 36.73 12.31
C TYR A 430 -7.45 35.63 11.79
N GLU A 431 -7.81 34.71 12.67
CA GLU A 431 -8.56 33.50 12.33
C GLU A 431 -9.72 33.24 13.29
N THR A 432 -10.77 32.60 12.77
CA THR A 432 -11.73 31.82 13.55
C THR A 432 -11.47 30.35 13.25
N VAL A 433 -11.11 29.57 14.27
CA VAL A 433 -10.59 28.22 14.09
C VAL A 433 -11.66 27.20 14.49
N THR A 434 -12.09 26.39 13.51
CA THR A 434 -12.94 25.22 13.75
C THR A 434 -12.07 23.98 13.88
N ILE A 435 -12.15 23.30 15.02
CA ILE A 435 -11.41 22.06 15.27
C ILE A 435 -12.12 20.89 14.59
N LEU A 436 -11.52 20.35 13.54
CA LEU A 436 -12.05 19.19 12.80
C LEU A 436 -11.41 17.88 13.25
N VAL A 437 -10.22 17.94 13.84
CA VAL A 437 -9.45 16.82 14.36
C VAL A 437 -9.77 16.51 15.83
N GLN A 438 -9.31 15.36 16.33
CA GLN A 438 -9.35 15.01 17.75
C GLN A 438 -8.25 13.99 18.05
N GLY A 439 -7.82 13.90 19.32
CA GLY A 439 -6.98 12.81 19.77
C GLY A 439 -7.78 11.54 20.06
N ASP A 440 -7.12 10.57 20.69
CA ASP A 440 -7.76 9.33 21.11
C ASP A 440 -7.10 8.75 22.37
N ALA A 441 -7.72 7.72 22.96
CA ALA A 441 -7.23 7.08 24.17
C ALA A 441 -5.89 6.34 24.03
N THR A 442 -5.53 5.96 22.79
CA THR A 442 -4.31 5.18 22.48
C THR A 442 -3.11 6.10 22.28
N SER A 443 -3.31 7.15 21.49
CA SER A 443 -2.28 8.08 21.04
C SER A 443 -2.14 9.30 21.96
N GLY A 444 -3.21 9.62 22.71
CA GLY A 444 -3.28 10.79 23.57
C GLY A 444 -3.81 12.04 22.87
N PRO A 445 -3.82 13.18 23.57
CA PRO A 445 -4.41 14.41 23.06
C PRO A 445 -3.58 15.06 21.97
N ILE A 446 -4.25 15.72 21.03
CA ILE A 446 -3.58 16.70 20.15
C ILE A 446 -3.35 17.97 20.97
N THR A 447 -2.10 18.41 21.06
CA THR A 447 -1.71 19.59 21.86
C THR A 447 -1.40 20.79 20.97
N PHE A 448 -2.18 21.86 21.04
CA PHE A 448 -1.86 23.15 20.43
C PHE A 448 -1.16 24.04 21.46
N THR A 449 0.08 24.43 21.20
CA THR A 449 0.90 25.20 22.15
C THR A 449 1.76 26.24 21.46
N SER A 450 2.16 27.28 22.20
CA SER A 450 3.20 28.22 21.76
C SER A 450 4.50 27.49 21.40
N LEU A 451 5.14 27.89 20.31
CA LEU A 451 6.49 27.44 19.95
C LEU A 451 7.54 27.88 20.97
N ASP A 452 7.46 29.14 21.43
CA ASP A 452 8.27 29.67 22.53
C ASP A 452 7.41 29.74 23.79
N PRO A 453 7.73 29.02 24.87
CA PRO A 453 6.93 29.03 26.10
C PRO A 453 6.82 30.41 26.77
N ASN A 454 7.67 31.37 26.40
CA ASN A 454 7.62 32.73 26.95
C ASN A 454 6.80 33.70 26.08
N ILE A 455 6.38 33.28 24.89
CA ILE A 455 5.67 34.15 23.93
C ILE A 455 4.35 33.49 23.54
N ARG A 456 3.24 34.15 23.87
CA ARG A 456 1.91 33.70 23.45
C ARG A 456 1.63 34.11 22.00
N PRO A 457 1.42 33.16 21.08
CA PRO A 457 0.83 33.49 19.80
C PRO A 457 -0.61 33.98 20.00
N ILE A 458 -1.01 34.99 19.23
CA ILE A 458 -2.28 35.69 19.40
C ILE A 458 -3.25 35.22 18.33
N ILE A 459 -4.38 34.63 18.73
CA ILE A 459 -5.53 34.38 17.86
C ILE A 459 -6.48 35.58 18.03
N SER A 460 -6.65 36.37 16.97
CA SER A 460 -7.37 37.64 17.05
C SER A 460 -8.61 37.70 16.17
N GLY A 461 -9.72 38.07 16.80
CA GLY A 461 -11.02 38.28 16.14
C GLY A 461 -11.15 39.61 15.41
N ALA A 462 -10.11 40.45 15.39
CA ALA A 462 -10.19 41.82 14.90
C ALA A 462 -10.56 41.93 13.39
N ARG A 463 -10.47 40.83 12.65
CA ARG A 463 -10.88 40.72 11.23
C ARG A 463 -11.97 39.67 11.00
N ALA A 464 -12.55 39.13 12.08
CA ALA A 464 -13.54 38.09 11.97
C ALA A 464 -14.87 38.69 11.49
N THR A 465 -15.47 38.07 10.47
CA THR A 465 -16.82 38.38 9.99
C THR A 465 -17.75 37.23 10.38
N VAL A 466 -19.02 37.53 10.68
CA VAL A 466 -20.01 36.53 11.09
C VAL A 466 -20.13 35.45 10.01
N ALA A 467 -19.81 34.19 10.37
CA ALA A 467 -19.67 33.08 9.43
C ALA A 467 -20.62 31.91 9.69
N SER A 468 -21.27 31.84 10.86
CA SER A 468 -22.16 30.71 11.21
C SER A 468 -23.63 31.02 10.93
N SER A 469 -24.38 29.99 10.56
CA SER A 469 -25.83 30.05 10.36
C SER A 469 -26.62 30.30 11.65
N ASP A 470 -25.99 30.11 12.81
CA ASP A 470 -26.57 30.37 14.14
C ASP A 470 -26.28 31.78 14.67
N GLY A 471 -25.55 32.62 13.91
CA GLY A 471 -25.23 33.99 14.28
C GLY A 471 -24.09 34.15 15.29
N THR A 472 -23.46 33.06 15.72
CA THR A 472 -22.36 33.06 16.68
C THR A 472 -20.98 33.25 16.02
N LEU A 473 -20.02 33.80 16.76
CA LEU A 473 -18.65 33.96 16.27
C LEU A 473 -17.66 33.47 17.33
N ASN A 474 -16.72 32.60 16.96
CA ASN A 474 -15.84 31.95 17.93
C ASN A 474 -14.39 31.94 17.44
N LEU A 475 -13.43 32.28 18.31
CA LEU A 475 -12.00 32.16 17.93
C LEU A 475 -11.57 30.71 17.85
N ILE A 476 -12.05 29.87 18.79
CA ILE A 476 -11.92 28.41 18.72
C ILE A 476 -13.30 27.80 18.91
N TYR A 477 -13.76 27.03 17.92
CA TYR A 477 -15.00 26.27 17.97
C TYR A 477 -14.71 24.77 17.91
N MET A 478 -15.34 24.00 18.80
CA MET A 478 -15.31 22.55 18.74
C MET A 478 -16.63 21.91 19.16
N GLU A 479 -17.07 20.92 18.40
CA GLU A 479 -18.31 20.20 18.61
C GLU A 479 -18.06 18.70 18.64
N ASN A 480 -18.53 18.03 19.68
CA ASN A 480 -18.42 16.58 19.88
C ASN A 480 -16.97 16.03 19.79
N LYS A 481 -15.96 16.85 20.16
CA LYS A 481 -14.54 16.47 20.11
C LYS A 481 -14.02 15.93 21.44
N SER A 482 -12.97 15.11 21.40
CA SER A 482 -12.30 14.57 22.59
C SER A 482 -10.78 14.68 22.48
N TYR A 483 -10.05 14.50 23.59
CA TYR A 483 -8.58 14.41 23.61
C TYR A 483 -7.90 15.60 22.90
N LEU A 484 -8.15 16.81 23.39
CA LEU A 484 -7.53 18.05 22.88
C LEU A 484 -6.94 18.84 24.03
N ARG A 485 -5.77 19.45 23.80
CA ARG A 485 -5.11 20.31 24.76
C ARG A 485 -4.70 21.63 24.11
N PHE A 486 -5.07 22.76 24.72
CA PHE A 486 -4.64 24.09 24.31
C PHE A 486 -3.80 24.71 25.43
N VAL A 487 -2.57 25.12 25.12
CA VAL A 487 -1.60 25.60 26.11
C VAL A 487 -0.94 26.89 25.67
N ASN A 488 -0.82 27.86 26.58
CA ASN A 488 -0.01 29.06 26.37
C ASN A 488 -0.36 29.88 25.12
N LEU A 489 -1.64 30.07 24.84
CA LEU A 489 -2.13 30.90 23.74
C LEU A 489 -2.78 32.19 24.26
N GLU A 490 -2.85 33.21 23.42
CA GLU A 490 -3.63 34.42 23.67
C GLU A 490 -4.81 34.51 22.68
N LEU A 491 -6.01 34.76 23.18
CA LEU A 491 -7.24 34.91 22.39
C LEU A 491 -7.86 36.27 22.66
N THR A 492 -8.03 37.11 21.64
CA THR A 492 -8.44 38.51 21.87
C THR A 492 -9.16 39.22 20.72
N ASN A 493 -9.70 40.40 21.03
CA ASN A 493 -10.32 41.35 20.10
C ASN A 493 -11.46 40.73 19.28
N LEU A 494 -12.39 40.04 19.93
CA LEU A 494 -13.58 39.50 19.28
C LEU A 494 -14.81 40.30 19.69
N THR A 495 -15.61 40.72 18.72
CA THR A 495 -16.86 41.45 18.99
C THR A 495 -17.96 40.95 18.08
N ASN A 496 -19.06 40.47 18.66
CA ASN A 496 -20.28 40.06 17.96
C ASN A 496 -21.45 40.07 18.95
N THR A 497 -22.69 40.05 18.45
CA THR A 497 -23.89 39.88 19.29
C THR A 497 -23.76 38.65 20.18
N GLU A 498 -23.43 37.49 19.61
CA GLU A 498 -23.09 36.28 20.35
C GLU A 498 -21.72 35.76 19.94
N CYS A 499 -20.79 35.63 20.88
CA CYS A 499 -19.46 35.14 20.58
C CYS A 499 -18.76 34.41 21.73
N SER A 500 -17.69 33.71 21.38
CA SER A 500 -16.80 33.15 22.39
C SER A 500 -15.32 33.21 22.02
N GLY A 501 -14.46 33.34 23.03
CA GLY A 501 -13.05 33.00 22.85
C GLY A 501 -12.93 31.52 22.49
N ILE A 502 -13.45 30.64 23.33
CA ILE A 502 -13.53 29.19 23.09
C ILE A 502 -14.96 28.71 23.31
N ARG A 503 -15.55 28.05 22.30
CA ARG A 503 -16.88 27.43 22.39
C ARG A 503 -16.80 25.92 22.18
N ILE A 504 -17.30 25.17 23.16
CA ILE A 504 -17.29 23.70 23.21
C ILE A 504 -18.73 23.21 23.25
N ILE A 505 -19.18 22.51 22.21
CA ILE A 505 -20.55 22.02 22.09
C ILE A 505 -20.59 20.48 22.17
N GLY A 506 -21.61 19.93 22.83
CA GLY A 506 -21.93 18.50 22.83
C GLY A 506 -21.02 17.63 23.70
N GLY A 507 -21.19 16.31 23.60
CA GLY A 507 -20.52 15.30 24.42
C GLY A 507 -19.10 14.95 23.98
N GLY A 508 -18.35 14.24 24.82
CA GLY A 508 -16.96 13.84 24.56
C GLY A 508 -16.09 13.96 25.81
N THR A 509 -14.80 13.64 25.71
CA THR A 509 -13.93 13.53 26.90
C THR A 509 -12.54 14.15 26.74
N GLN A 510 -11.85 14.42 27.85
CA GLN A 510 -10.42 14.78 27.88
C GLN A 510 -10.09 16.05 27.08
N ILE A 511 -10.72 17.17 27.44
CA ILE A 511 -10.40 18.49 26.90
C ILE A 511 -9.65 19.30 27.95
N GLU A 512 -8.51 19.87 27.59
CA GLU A 512 -7.68 20.65 28.50
C GLU A 512 -7.41 22.05 27.95
N LEU A 513 -7.73 23.08 28.73
CA LEU A 513 -7.44 24.48 28.48
C LEU A 513 -6.48 24.95 29.57
N ARG A 514 -5.21 25.18 29.23
CA ARG A 514 -4.17 25.46 30.22
C ARG A 514 -3.41 26.72 29.92
N ASN A 515 -3.20 27.54 30.95
CA ASN A 515 -2.36 28.73 30.84
C ASN A 515 -2.77 29.57 29.61
N LEU A 516 -4.05 29.86 29.42
CA LEU A 516 -4.54 30.69 28.31
C LEU A 516 -4.73 32.14 28.79
N LEU A 517 -4.48 33.11 27.92
CA LEU A 517 -4.83 34.51 28.16
C LEU A 517 -5.98 34.90 27.23
N ILE A 518 -7.17 35.17 27.78
CA ILE A 518 -8.36 35.50 26.98
C ILE A 518 -8.88 36.86 27.42
N HIS A 519 -8.98 37.82 26.50
CA HIS A 519 -9.43 39.17 26.83
C HIS A 519 -10.09 39.90 25.66
N ARG A 520 -10.84 40.97 25.94
CA ARG A 520 -11.54 41.77 24.91
C ARG A 520 -12.48 40.92 24.04
N ILE A 521 -13.21 40.01 24.67
CA ILE A 521 -14.34 39.30 24.07
C ILE A 521 -15.60 40.09 24.44
N ARG A 522 -16.26 40.70 23.45
CA ARG A 522 -17.31 41.72 23.68
C ARG A 522 -18.62 41.33 23.00
N GLY A 523 -19.69 41.31 23.79
CA GLY A 523 -21.05 41.03 23.36
C GLY A 523 -21.82 42.31 23.10
N GLY A 524 -22.96 42.20 22.40
CA GLY A 524 -23.85 43.33 22.19
C GLY A 524 -25.33 42.93 22.22
N GLY A 525 -26.18 43.83 22.71
CA GLY A 525 -27.65 43.67 22.69
C GLY A 525 -28.24 42.91 23.89
N GLU A 526 -29.58 42.86 23.95
CA GLU A 526 -30.36 42.23 25.03
C GLU A 526 -30.49 40.70 24.91
N THR A 527 -30.06 40.12 23.78
CA THR A 527 -30.29 38.71 23.45
C THR A 527 -29.01 37.91 23.17
N GLY A 528 -27.83 38.54 23.23
CA GLY A 528 -26.56 37.92 22.90
C GLY A 528 -25.55 37.94 24.06
N GLY A 529 -24.64 36.96 24.08
CA GLY A 529 -23.61 36.79 25.11
C GLY A 529 -22.20 36.66 24.56
N ALA A 530 -21.20 37.13 25.30
CA ALA A 530 -19.79 37.07 24.90
C ALA A 530 -18.89 36.40 25.94
N MET A 531 -18.77 35.09 25.81
CA MET A 531 -18.14 34.25 26.79
C MET A 531 -16.65 34.08 26.47
N ALA A 532 -15.76 34.22 27.44
CA ALA A 532 -14.36 33.90 27.20
C ALA A 532 -14.20 32.40 26.93
N ILE A 533 -14.86 31.54 27.72
CA ILE A 533 -14.93 30.10 27.54
C ILE A 533 -16.37 29.61 27.78
N THR A 534 -16.96 28.91 26.82
CA THR A 534 -18.29 28.30 26.96
C THR A 534 -18.23 26.82 26.70
N VAL A 535 -18.82 26.04 27.60
CA VAL A 535 -19.07 24.62 27.41
C VAL A 535 -20.55 24.36 27.53
N TYR A 536 -21.12 23.81 26.47
CA TYR A 536 -22.56 23.67 26.33
C TYR A 536 -22.92 22.28 25.84
N ASN A 537 -23.56 21.47 26.68
CA ASN A 537 -24.00 20.14 26.31
C ASN A 537 -25.47 19.88 26.67
N LYS A 538 -26.40 20.11 25.73
CA LYS A 538 -27.81 19.78 25.95
C LYS A 538 -28.13 18.27 25.82
N ASP A 539 -27.19 17.45 25.37
CA ASP A 539 -27.45 16.02 25.12
C ASP A 539 -27.38 15.22 26.43
N GLN A 540 -28.51 14.69 26.86
CA GLN A 540 -28.62 13.85 28.06
C GLN A 540 -27.99 12.46 27.88
N THR A 541 -27.80 12.01 26.64
CA THR A 541 -27.32 10.66 26.34
C THR A 541 -25.80 10.57 26.23
N LYS A 542 -25.12 11.72 26.10
CA LYS A 542 -23.67 11.80 25.92
C LYS A 542 -23.10 12.87 26.84
N SER A 543 -22.43 12.47 27.91
CA SER A 543 -21.79 13.42 28.81
C SER A 543 -20.57 14.08 28.17
N ARG A 544 -20.28 15.30 28.64
CA ARG A 544 -18.99 15.96 28.46
C ARG A 544 -18.17 15.70 29.72
N SER A 545 -17.16 14.84 29.65
CA SER A 545 -16.37 14.42 30.83
C SER A 545 -14.90 14.83 30.75
N GLY A 546 -14.21 14.89 31.89
CA GLY A 546 -12.75 15.11 31.91
C GLY A 546 -12.31 16.44 31.31
N LEU A 547 -13.10 17.50 31.51
CA LEU A 547 -12.72 18.87 31.14
C LEU A 547 -11.79 19.47 32.19
N ILE A 548 -10.65 20.00 31.79
CA ILE A 548 -9.74 20.72 32.68
C ILE A 548 -9.55 22.15 32.17
N ILE A 549 -9.81 23.14 33.02
CA ILE A 549 -9.50 24.55 32.78
C ILE A 549 -8.58 24.99 33.91
N ASP A 550 -7.28 25.15 33.62
CA ASP A 550 -6.27 25.41 34.63
C ASP A 550 -5.34 26.57 34.29
N SER A 551 -5.05 27.41 35.28
CA SER A 551 -4.06 28.50 35.16
C SER A 551 -4.37 29.52 34.06
N CYS A 552 -5.62 29.61 33.59
CA CYS A 552 -6.05 30.58 32.59
C CYS A 552 -6.32 31.96 33.22
N THR A 553 -6.05 33.02 32.47
CA THR A 553 -6.39 34.39 32.83
C THR A 553 -7.43 34.93 31.86
N LEU A 554 -8.60 35.28 32.39
CA LEU A 554 -9.72 35.87 31.65
C LEU A 554 -9.92 37.30 32.16
N HIS A 555 -9.82 38.31 31.29
CA HIS A 555 -10.04 39.70 31.71
C HIS A 555 -10.54 40.64 30.62
N ASP A 556 -11.11 41.79 30.98
CA ASP A 556 -11.59 42.80 30.01
C ASP A 556 -12.56 42.19 28.98
N CYS A 557 -13.38 41.24 29.41
CA CYS A 557 -14.47 40.70 28.60
C CYS A 557 -15.78 41.40 28.98
N GLN A 558 -16.69 41.48 28.02
CA GLN A 558 -18.02 42.04 28.20
C GLN A 558 -19.08 40.97 27.90
N PRO A 559 -19.32 39.98 28.80
CA PRO A 559 -20.27 38.90 28.57
C PRO A 559 -21.73 39.31 28.30
N ALA A 560 -22.08 40.58 28.51
CA ALA A 560 -23.45 41.08 28.38
C ALA A 560 -24.40 40.27 29.28
N TRP A 561 -25.41 39.60 28.73
CA TRP A 561 -26.36 38.79 29.51
C TRP A 561 -25.85 37.40 29.89
N SER A 562 -24.64 37.02 29.47
CA SER A 562 -24.02 35.72 29.76
C SER A 562 -22.86 35.86 30.74
N GLU A 563 -22.02 34.84 30.83
CA GLU A 563 -20.95 34.70 31.82
C GLU A 563 -19.60 34.58 31.12
N ALA A 564 -18.51 34.96 31.80
CA ALA A 564 -17.20 34.92 31.16
C ALA A 564 -16.68 33.49 31.00
N LEU A 565 -16.95 32.61 31.96
CA LEU A 565 -16.71 31.16 31.86
C LEU A 565 -17.99 30.42 32.27
N THR A 566 -18.54 29.62 31.36
CA THR A 566 -19.81 28.92 31.61
C THR A 566 -19.67 27.43 31.31
N LEU A 567 -20.07 26.57 32.25
CA LEU A 567 -20.40 25.17 31.97
C LEU A 567 -21.92 24.98 32.07
N ASN A 568 -22.54 24.50 31.01
CA ASN A 568 -23.99 24.37 30.94
C ASN A 568 -24.42 22.99 30.39
N GLY A 569 -25.32 22.32 31.13
CA GLY A 569 -25.91 21.04 30.76
C GLY A 569 -25.13 19.83 31.27
N ASN A 570 -25.13 18.73 30.50
CA ASN A 570 -24.57 17.43 30.90
C ASN A 570 -23.02 17.42 30.85
N VAL A 571 -22.41 18.06 31.85
CA VAL A 571 -20.96 18.17 32.02
C VAL A 571 -20.56 17.56 33.36
N GLU A 572 -19.67 16.56 33.34
CA GLU A 572 -19.27 15.80 34.52
C GLU A 572 -17.74 15.72 34.64
N GLN A 573 -17.24 15.36 35.82
CA GLN A 573 -15.81 15.09 36.05
C GLN A 573 -14.87 16.21 35.56
N PHE A 574 -15.29 17.47 35.71
CA PHE A 574 -14.51 18.63 35.30
C PHE A 574 -13.65 19.18 36.45
N GLN A 575 -12.58 19.89 36.11
CA GLN A 575 -11.70 20.59 37.04
C GLN A 575 -11.48 22.03 36.55
N ILE A 576 -11.71 23.00 37.44
CA ILE A 576 -11.43 24.42 37.19
C ILE A 576 -10.53 24.93 38.31
N THR A 577 -9.24 25.12 38.03
CA THR A 577 -8.21 25.39 39.05
C THR A 577 -7.29 26.53 38.64
N ASN A 578 -6.78 27.29 39.62
CA ASN A 578 -5.73 28.32 39.40
C ASN A 578 -6.06 29.42 38.38
N ASN A 579 -7.34 29.60 38.00
CA ASN A 579 -7.73 30.59 37.01
C ASN A 579 -7.87 31.98 37.65
N ARG A 580 -7.53 33.04 36.90
CA ARG A 580 -7.73 34.44 37.29
C ARG A 580 -8.82 35.04 36.41
N VAL A 581 -9.92 35.48 37.01
CA VAL A 581 -11.07 36.08 36.30
C VAL A 581 -11.34 37.45 36.92
N TYR A 582 -11.18 38.53 36.16
CA TYR A 582 -11.35 39.90 36.65
C TYR A 582 -11.76 40.86 35.52
N ASN A 583 -12.25 42.06 35.87
CA ASN A 583 -12.73 43.06 34.90
C ASN A 583 -13.77 42.51 33.90
N MET A 584 -14.81 41.86 34.44
CA MET A 584 -15.99 41.42 33.70
C MET A 584 -17.15 42.39 33.93
N ASN A 585 -18.00 42.61 32.93
CA ASN A 585 -19.21 43.43 33.09
C ASN A 585 -20.47 42.63 33.52
N ASN A 586 -20.31 41.33 33.79
CA ASN A 586 -21.34 40.44 34.34
C ASN A 586 -20.68 39.27 35.12
N ILE A 587 -21.30 38.10 35.20
CA ILE A 587 -20.83 36.93 35.94
C ILE A 587 -19.48 36.44 35.41
N GLY A 588 -18.55 36.18 36.33
CA GLY A 588 -17.21 35.68 36.01
C GLY A 588 -17.17 34.19 35.69
N ILE A 589 -17.73 33.36 36.56
CA ILE A 589 -17.78 31.89 36.39
C ILE A 589 -19.17 31.41 36.81
N ASP A 590 -19.82 30.60 35.98
CA ASP A 590 -21.12 30.00 36.29
C ASP A 590 -21.20 28.52 35.87
N PHE A 591 -21.98 27.77 36.64
CA PHE A 591 -22.26 26.35 36.45
C PHE A 591 -23.79 26.18 36.38
N ILE A 592 -24.28 26.05 35.16
CA ILE A 592 -25.71 26.01 34.88
C ILE A 592 -26.11 24.55 34.68
N GLY A 593 -26.95 24.05 35.60
CA GLY A 593 -27.63 22.76 35.40
C GLY A 593 -28.58 22.82 34.21
N MET A 594 -29.19 21.70 33.83
CA MET A 594 -30.26 21.78 32.84
C MET A 594 -31.47 22.52 33.41
N TYR A 595 -31.90 23.56 32.69
CA TYR A 595 -33.25 24.11 32.82
C TYR A 595 -34.27 23.18 32.17
#